data_AF-X1RZ06-F1
#
_entry.id   AF-X1RZ06-F1
#
_cell.length_a   1.000
_cell.length_b   1.000
_cell.length_c   1.000
_cell.angle_alpha   90.00
_cell.angle_beta   90.00
_cell.angle_gamma   90.00
#
_symmetry.space_group_name_H-M   'P 1'
#
loop_
_entity.id
_entity.type
_entity.pdbx_description
1 polymer ?
#
loop_
_entity_poly.entity_id
_entity_poly.type
_entity_poly.pdbx_seq_one_letter_code
_entity_poly.pdbx_strand_id
1 'polypeptide(L)' 'GVIVSYFEGVQNAYNYYWDEEEVHERLSKKMDKAFQDVLSESLKRKVSMRIAAYIVAVARVAEAMRLRGWG' A
#
# COMPACT_ATOMS: atom_id res chain seq x y z
N GLY A 1 7.11 5.01 10.61
CA GLY A 1 6.52 3.88 11.37
C GLY A 1 6.64 2.60 10.58
N VAL A 2 5.57 2.15 9.91
CA VAL A 2 5.50 0.81 9.27
C VAL A 2 6.37 0.67 8.02
N ILE A 3 6.57 1.74 7.26
CA ILE A 3 7.34 1.71 6.01
C ILE A 3 8.85 1.59 6.28
N VAL A 4 9.33 2.23 7.35
CA VAL A 4 10.74 2.12 7.78
C VAL A 4 11.07 0.69 8.22
N SER A 5 10.16 0.03 8.94
CA SER A 5 10.33 -1.38 9.33
C SER A 5 10.34 -2.35 8.14
N TYR A 6 9.63 -2.04 7.05
CA TYR A 6 9.74 -2.82 5.80
C TYR A 6 11.11 -2.67 5.15
N PHE A 7 11.69 -1.46 5.19
CA PHE A 7 13.02 -1.22 4.65
C PHE A 7 14.12 -1.87 5.49
N GLU A 8 14.01 -1.90 6.82
CA GLU A 8 14.94 -2.66 7.68
C GLU A 8 14.95 -4.16 7.33
N GLY A 9 13.77 -4.75 7.07
CA GLY A 9 13.67 -6.17 6.68
C GLY A 9 14.28 -6.49 5.32
N VAL A 10 14.20 -5.57 4.35
CA VAL A 10 14.80 -5.73 3.02
C VAL A 10 16.31 -5.51 3.05
N GLN A 11 16.79 -4.55 3.85
CA GLN A 11 18.22 -4.29 4.03
C GLN A 11 18.93 -5.49 4.68
N ASN A 12 18.31 -6.12 5.68
CA ASN A 12 18.84 -7.34 6.30
C ASN A 12 18.88 -8.55 5.35
N ALA A 13 18.05 -8.57 4.31
CA ALA A 13 17.95 -9.72 3.39
C ALA A 13 18.88 -9.62 2.17
N TYR A 14 19.28 -8.42 1.75
CA TYR A 14 19.94 -8.22 0.44
C TYR A 14 21.36 -7.68 0.46
N ASN A 15 21.92 -7.26 1.61
CA ASN A 15 23.28 -6.68 1.67
C ASN A 15 23.52 -5.59 0.59
N TYR A 16 22.45 -4.89 0.20
CA TYR A 16 22.40 -3.90 -0.86
C TYR A 16 21.62 -2.70 -0.30
N TYR A 17 22.34 -1.69 0.14
CA TYR A 17 21.77 -0.43 0.60
C TYR A 17 21.26 0.31 -0.64
N TRP A 18 19.93 0.42 -0.78
CA TRP A 18 19.36 1.29 -1.80
C TRP A 18 19.63 2.73 -1.37
N ASP A 19 19.99 3.57 -2.33
CA ASP A 19 20.24 4.98 -2.07
C ASP A 19 18.99 5.65 -1.49
N GLU A 20 19.17 6.65 -0.63
CA GLU A 20 18.05 7.32 0.06
C GLU A 20 17.02 7.86 -0.95
N GLU A 21 17.51 8.35 -2.09
CA GLU A 21 16.69 8.79 -3.23
C GLU A 21 15.84 7.66 -3.80
N GLU A 22 16.39 6.46 -3.96
CA GLU A 22 15.66 5.31 -4.52
C GLU A 22 14.59 4.80 -3.54
N VAL A 23 14.90 4.83 -2.24
CA VAL A 23 13.94 4.52 -1.17
C VAL A 23 12.79 5.54 -1.17
N HIS A 24 13.11 6.83 -1.27
CA HIS A 24 12.12 7.92 -1.31
C HIS A 24 11.25 7.87 -2.56
N GLU A 25 11.83 7.59 -3.73
CA GLU A 25 11.07 7.51 -4.98
C GLU A 25 10.09 6.35 -4.97
N ARG A 26 10.52 5.18 -4.49
CA ARG A 26 9.66 3.99 -4.36
C ARG A 26 8.58 4.18 -3.30
N LEU A 27 8.90 4.89 -2.22
CA LEU A 27 7.93 5.27 -1.20
C LEU A 27 6.87 6.21 -1.78
N SER A 28 7.27 7.29 -2.45
CA SER A 28 6.35 8.25 -3.06
C SER A 28 5.43 7.55 -4.04
N LYS A 29 5.98 6.75 -4.96
CA LYS A 29 5.19 5.96 -5.92
C LYS A 29 4.12 5.08 -5.24
N LYS A 30 4.45 4.46 -4.10
CA LYS A 30 3.48 3.64 -3.35
C LYS A 30 2.42 4.50 -2.65
N MET A 31 2.80 5.62 -2.05
CA MET A 31 1.86 6.52 -1.39
C MET A 31 0.92 7.20 -2.40
N ASP A 32 1.45 7.66 -3.53
CA ASP A 32 0.68 8.29 -4.61
C ASP A 32 -0.37 7.33 -5.16
N LYS A 33 0.03 6.07 -5.42
CA LYS A 33 -0.90 5.03 -5.85
C LYS A 33 -1.97 4.75 -4.79
N ALA A 34 -1.59 4.60 -3.52
CA ALA A 34 -2.55 4.37 -2.45
C ALA A 34 -3.54 5.53 -2.29
N PHE A 35 -3.06 6.77 -2.43
CA PHE A 35 -3.91 7.96 -2.40
C PHE A 35 -4.88 8.00 -3.57
N GLN A 36 -4.40 7.72 -4.79
CA GLN A 36 -5.24 7.65 -5.99
C GLN A 36 -6.32 6.57 -5.88
N ASP A 37 -5.99 5.38 -5.37
CA ASP A 37 -6.96 4.30 -5.15
C ASP A 37 -8.08 4.75 -4.20
N VAL A 38 -7.72 5.39 -3.07
CA VAL A 38 -8.70 5.88 -2.09
C VAL A 38 -9.52 7.05 -2.63
N LEU A 39 -8.89 7.99 -3.35
CA LEU A 39 -9.57 9.12 -3.95
C LEU A 39 -10.58 8.66 -5.01
N SER A 40 -10.18 7.73 -5.88
CA SER A 40 -11.06 7.15 -6.89
C SER A 40 -12.26 6.46 -6.25
N GLU A 41 -12.04 5.65 -5.20
CA GLU A 41 -13.12 4.94 -4.51
C GLU A 41 -14.06 5.90 -3.75
N SER A 42 -13.49 6.95 -3.17
CA SER A 42 -14.22 8.06 -2.52
C SER A 42 -15.15 8.76 -3.49
N LEU A 43 -14.65 9.15 -4.67
CA LEU A 43 -15.45 9.81 -5.71
C LEU A 43 -16.51 8.87 -6.31
N LYS A 44 -16.14 7.62 -6.57
CA LYS A 44 -17.02 6.60 -7.13
C LYS A 44 -18.22 6.30 -6.24
N ARG A 45 -18.00 6.22 -4.92
CA ARG A 45 -19.05 5.90 -3.95
C ARG A 45 -19.64 7.11 -3.24
N LYS A 46 -19.11 8.31 -3.48
CA LYS A 46 -19.47 9.57 -2.80
C LYS A 46 -19.41 9.45 -1.27
N VAL A 47 -18.36 8.81 -0.77
CA VAL A 47 -18.11 8.63 0.67
C VAL A 47 -16.91 9.47 1.11
N SER A 48 -16.71 9.63 2.42
CA SER A 48 -15.49 10.28 2.91
C SER A 48 -14.24 9.45 2.59
N MET A 49 -13.09 10.12 2.41
CA MET A 49 -11.79 9.47 2.18
C MET A 49 -11.46 8.40 3.24
N ARG A 50 -11.91 8.61 4.49
CA ARG A 50 -11.74 7.63 5.56
C ARG A 50 -12.50 6.33 5.26
N ILE A 51 -13.76 6.43 4.85
CA ILE A 51 -14.58 5.26 4.50
C ILE A 51 -14.03 4.57 3.25
N ALA A 52 -13.64 5.35 2.24
CA ALA A 52 -13.01 4.83 1.03
C ALA A 52 -11.72 4.04 1.34
N ALA A 53 -10.88 4.53 2.27
CA ALA A 53 -9.68 3.83 2.70
C ALA A 53 -10.00 2.46 3.33
N TYR A 54 -11.04 2.39 4.17
CA TYR A 54 -11.50 1.10 4.72
C TYR A 54 -11.98 0.16 3.62
N ILE A 55 -12.75 0.66 2.64
CA ILE A 55 -13.25 -0.15 1.53
C ILE A 55 -12.08 -0.72 0.71
N VAL A 56 -11.10 0.11 0.35
CA VAL A 56 -9.90 -0.33 -0.39
C VAL A 56 -9.11 -1.37 0.41
N ALA A 57 -8.95 -1.18 1.72
CA ALA A 57 -8.24 -2.12 2.58
C ALA A 57 -8.95 -3.49 2.66
N VAL A 58 -10.26 -3.50 2.90
CA VAL A 58 -11.07 -4.72 2.98
C VAL A 58 -11.09 -5.45 1.63
N ALA A 59 -11.26 -4.72 0.53
CA ALA A 59 -11.25 -5.31 -0.82
C ALA A 59 -9.91 -6.01 -1.13
N ARG A 60 -8.78 -5.40 -0.75
CA ARG A 60 -7.45 -6.02 -0.92
C ARG A 60 -7.30 -7.30 -0.10
N VAL A 61 -7.78 -7.32 1.14
CA VAL A 61 -7.73 -8.51 2.00
C VAL A 61 -8.64 -9.61 1.46
N ALA A 62 -9.87 -9.25 1.06
CA ALA A 62 -10.82 -10.19 0.49
C ALA A 62 -10.29 -10.84 -0.79
N GLU A 63 -9.68 -10.06 -1.70
CA GLU A 63 -9.09 -10.60 -2.92
C GLU A 63 -7.89 -11.50 -2.62
N ALA A 64 -7.04 -11.13 -1.65
CA ALA A 64 -5.93 -11.98 -1.21
C ALA A 64 -6.41 -13.32 -0.61
N MET A 65 -7.52 -13.30 0.15
CA MET A 65 -8.14 -14.51 0.68
C MET A 65 -8.72 -15.39 -0.44
N ARG A 66 -9.41 -14.77 -1.41
CA ARG A 66 -9.98 -15.46 -2.57
C ARG A 66 -8.92 -16.14 -3.42
N LEU A 67 -7.80 -15.45 -3.69
CA LEU A 67 -6.66 -15.98 -4.43
C LEU A 67 -5.97 -17.15 -3.70
N ARG A 68 -6.05 -17.19 -2.36
CA ARG A 68 -5.53 -18.31 -1.55
C ARG A 68 -6.47 -19.51 -1.47
N GLY A 69 -7.60 -19.50 -2.17
CA GLY A 69 -8.51 -20.65 -2.25
C GLY A 69 -9.41 -20.85 -1.03
N TRP A 70 -9.62 -19.80 -0.23
CA TRP A 70 -10.67 -19.82 0.80
C TRP A 70 -11.99 -19.44 0.15
N GLY A 71 -12.65 -20.41 -0.48
CA GLY A 71 -13.94 -20.27 -1.16
C GLY A 71 -14.68 -21.59 -1.18
#